data_AF-A0A960LMA6-F1
#
_entry.id   AF-A0A960LMA6-F1
#
_cell.length_a   1.000
_cell.length_b   1.000
_cell.length_c   1.000
_cell.angle_alpha   90.00
_cell.angle_beta   90.00
_cell.angle_gamma   90.00
#
_symmetry.space_group_name_H-M   'P 1'
#
loop_
_entity.id
_entity.type
_entity.pdbx_description
1 polymer ?
#
loop_
_entity_poly.entity_id
_entity_poly.type
_entity_poly.pdbx_seq_one_letter_code
_entity_poly.pdbx_strand_id
1 'polypeptide(L)'
;MNSDLTRPLYQCLTKATTATGDQMKYGPNWVVARRARLKVFPDRLECGDWTIPNEEITEAVLFSIRSLVFIPGYVLRVTTDEATYHFGLNGGAFWKGELPFPVTRKKGSLGYSKLSIAVRVIALGYLVYALWQWLAR
;
A
#
# COMPACT_ATOMS: atom_id res chain seq x y z
N MET A 1 12.25 -15.55 29.72
CA MET A 1 12.30 -14.26 29.01
C MET A 1 12.15 -14.57 27.53
N ASN A 2 10.97 -14.33 26.93
CA ASN A 2 10.62 -14.84 25.61
C ASN A 2 11.42 -14.14 24.51
N SER A 3 12.36 -14.86 23.90
CA SER A 3 13.21 -14.40 22.79
C SER A 3 12.41 -14.07 21.52
N ASP A 4 11.17 -14.54 21.40
CA ASP A 4 10.35 -14.42 20.20
C ASP A 4 9.81 -13.00 19.93
N LEU A 5 9.77 -12.11 20.94
CA LEU A 5 9.28 -10.74 20.77
C LEU A 5 10.30 -9.79 20.11
N THR A 6 11.56 -10.22 20.00
CA THR A 6 12.64 -9.39 19.46
C THR A 6 12.86 -9.58 17.95
N ARG A 7 12.34 -10.67 17.37
CA ARG A 7 12.49 -10.95 15.94
C ARG A 7 11.20 -10.67 15.19
N PRO A 8 11.24 -9.93 14.07
CA PRO A 8 10.06 -9.72 13.27
C PRO A 8 9.67 -11.04 12.57
N LEU A 9 8.38 -11.38 12.61
CA LEU A 9 7.77 -12.48 11.85
C LEU A 9 7.92 -12.25 10.35
N TYR A 10 7.84 -10.99 9.93
CA TYR A 10 7.99 -10.60 8.54
C TYR A 10 8.50 -9.16 8.42
N GLN A 11 9.24 -8.89 7.34
CA GLN A 11 9.64 -7.53 7.01
C GLN A 11 9.61 -7.30 5.50
N CYS A 12 9.12 -6.12 5.08
CA CYS A 12 9.14 -5.71 3.68
C CYS A 12 9.25 -4.20 3.53
N LEU A 13 9.72 -3.75 2.37
CA LEU A 13 9.59 -2.34 2.00
C LEU A 13 8.13 -2.02 1.69
N THR A 14 7.66 -0.90 2.19
CA THR A 14 6.28 -0.43 1.99
C THR A 14 6.25 1.07 1.73
N LYS A 15 5.20 1.51 1.05
CA LYS A 15 4.75 2.91 1.11
C LYS A 15 3.70 3.02 2.20
N ALA A 16 3.91 3.93 3.14
CA ALA A 16 3.01 4.13 4.25
C ALA A 16 2.48 5.57 4.28
N THR A 17 1.23 5.75 4.68
CA THR A 17 0.63 7.07 4.91
C THR A 17 -0.36 6.99 6.07
N THR A 18 -0.48 8.09 6.81
CA THR A 18 -1.62 8.33 7.68
C THR A 18 -2.66 9.10 6.87
N ALA A 19 -3.92 8.69 6.93
CA ALA A 19 -5.01 9.39 6.28
C ALA A 19 -6.32 9.07 6.99
N THR A 20 -7.09 10.10 7.33
CA THR A 20 -8.42 9.92 7.93
C THR A 20 -9.42 9.48 6.85
N GLY A 21 -10.13 8.38 7.08
CA GLY A 21 -11.22 7.89 6.22
C GLY A 21 -10.82 6.86 5.13
N ASP A 22 -11.77 6.55 4.24
CA ASP A 22 -11.64 5.49 3.21
C ASP A 22 -10.87 5.97 1.95
N GLN A 23 -9.65 6.47 2.14
CA GLN A 23 -8.80 7.01 1.05
C GLN A 23 -8.08 5.93 0.23
N MET A 24 -8.58 4.70 0.30
CA MET A 24 -8.01 3.53 -0.36
C MET A 24 -7.95 3.65 -1.90
N LYS A 25 -8.84 4.46 -2.50
CA LYS A 25 -9.01 4.52 -3.96
C LYS A 25 -8.08 5.52 -4.62
N TYR A 26 -8.09 6.80 -4.21
CA TYR A 26 -7.23 7.87 -4.73
C TYR A 26 -7.05 8.93 -3.66
N GLY A 27 -5.82 9.34 -3.41
CA GLY A 27 -5.55 10.51 -2.59
C GLY A 27 -4.17 11.08 -2.89
N PRO A 28 -4.01 12.42 -2.88
CA PRO A 28 -2.69 13.06 -2.99
C PRO A 28 -1.72 12.57 -1.90
N ASN A 29 -2.24 12.00 -0.82
CA ASN A 29 -1.46 11.43 0.28
C ASN A 29 -0.54 10.27 -0.15
N TRP A 30 -0.86 9.51 -1.21
CA TRP A 30 0.07 8.50 -1.75
C TRP A 30 1.29 9.09 -2.46
N VAL A 31 1.20 10.37 -2.87
CA VAL A 31 2.33 11.12 -3.43
C VAL A 31 3.29 11.52 -2.32
N VAL A 32 2.76 11.89 -1.15
CA VAL A 32 3.52 12.27 0.06
C VAL A 32 3.84 11.06 0.95
N ALA A 33 3.36 9.86 0.58
CA ALA A 33 3.55 8.64 1.37
C ALA A 33 5.04 8.34 1.58
N ARG A 34 5.39 8.08 2.84
CA ARG A 34 6.75 7.71 3.22
C ARG A 34 7.09 6.31 2.72
N ARG A 35 8.35 6.09 2.36
CA ARG A 35 8.88 4.74 2.08
C ARG A 35 9.68 4.28 3.28
N ALA A 36 9.26 3.19 3.90
CA ALA A 36 9.96 2.63 5.06
C ALA A 36 9.87 1.10 5.02
N ARG A 37 10.61 0.45 5.93
CA ARG A 37 10.50 -0.98 6.14
C ARG A 37 9.41 -1.24 7.18
N LEU A 38 8.35 -1.93 6.77
CA LEU A 38 7.36 -2.48 7.67
C LEU A 38 7.92 -3.76 8.27
N LYS A 39 7.86 -3.87 9.58
CA LYS A 39 8.16 -5.08 10.34
C LYS A 39 6.91 -5.50 11.08
N VAL A 40 6.60 -6.79 11.02
CA VAL A 40 5.47 -7.40 11.71
C VAL A 40 6.03 -8.23 12.84
N PHE A 41 5.63 -7.93 14.07
CA PHE A 41 5.94 -8.69 15.27
C PHE A 41 4.68 -9.40 15.79
N PRO A 42 4.82 -10.36 16.72
CA PRO A 42 3.66 -11.02 17.33
C PRO A 42 2.74 -10.05 18.09
N ASP A 43 3.28 -8.97 18.62
CA ASP A 43 2.63 -8.02 19.53
C ASP A 43 2.45 -6.62 18.94
N ARG A 44 3.14 -6.29 17.83
CA ARG A 44 3.12 -4.94 17.25
C ARG A 44 3.50 -4.89 15.77
N LEU A 45 3.23 -3.75 15.16
CA LEU A 45 3.72 -3.35 13.85
C LEU A 45 4.71 -2.19 14.00
N GLU A 46 5.83 -2.25 13.29
CA GLU A 46 6.79 -1.14 13.22
C GLU A 46 6.97 -0.68 11.78
N CYS A 47 6.91 0.62 11.53
CA CYS A 47 7.13 1.18 10.20
C CYS A 47 7.80 2.56 10.28
N GLY A 48 9.12 2.59 10.10
CA GLY A 48 9.90 3.82 10.31
C GLY A 48 9.86 4.19 11.79
N ASP A 49 9.30 5.36 12.10
CA ASP A 49 9.17 5.89 13.47
C ASP A 49 7.84 5.51 14.13
N TRP A 50 6.97 4.78 13.41
CA TRP A 50 5.70 4.32 13.96
C TRP A 50 5.86 2.96 14.61
N THR A 51 5.34 2.85 15.83
CA THR A 51 5.18 1.60 16.56
C THR A 51 3.70 1.50 16.93
N ILE A 52 3.02 0.46 16.45
CA ILE A 52 1.59 0.27 16.61
C ILE A 52 1.39 -1.08 17.31
N PRO A 53 1.10 -1.09 18.62
CA PRO A 53 0.74 -2.31 19.34
C PRO A 53 -0.50 -2.96 18.76
N ASN A 54 -0.52 -4.29 18.68
CA ASN A 54 -1.67 -5.03 18.15
C ASN A 54 -2.92 -4.84 19.00
N GLU A 55 -2.76 -4.53 20.30
CA GLU A 55 -3.85 -4.25 21.24
C GLU A 55 -4.55 -2.90 20.97
N GLU A 56 -3.85 -1.94 20.36
CA GLU A 56 -4.40 -0.62 20.00
C GLU A 56 -5.12 -0.64 18.63
N ILE A 57 -5.06 -1.76 17.92
CA ILE A 57 -5.70 -1.91 16.61
C ILE A 57 -7.20 -2.17 16.82
N THR A 58 -8.01 -1.15 16.55
CA THR A 58 -9.48 -1.26 16.62
C THR A 58 -10.07 -1.89 15.35
N GLU A 59 -9.47 -1.62 14.18
CA GLU A 59 -9.86 -2.23 12.92
C GLU A 59 -8.64 -2.46 12.03
N ALA A 60 -8.43 -3.69 11.56
CA ALA A 60 -7.52 -3.95 10.45
C ALA A 60 -8.25 -4.52 9.23
N VAL A 61 -8.00 -3.91 8.07
CA VAL A 61 -8.56 -4.36 6.80
C VAL A 61 -7.45 -4.54 5.79
N LEU A 62 -7.30 -5.76 5.28
CA LEU A 62 -6.37 -6.08 4.21
C LEU A 62 -7.11 -6.13 2.88
N PHE A 63 -6.81 -5.17 2.03
CA PHE A 63 -7.36 -5.08 0.69
C PHE A 63 -6.44 -5.76 -0.32
N SER A 64 -6.97 -6.73 -1.06
CA SER A 64 -6.29 -7.31 -2.22
C SER A 64 -6.59 -6.45 -3.44
N ILE A 65 -5.58 -5.77 -3.97
CA ILE A 65 -5.68 -4.93 -5.18
C ILE A 65 -5.12 -5.69 -6.38
N ARG A 66 -5.86 -5.68 -7.49
CA ARG A 66 -5.35 -6.22 -8.76
C ARG A 66 -4.65 -5.09 -9.51
N SER A 67 -3.33 -5.19 -9.69
CA SER A 67 -2.59 -4.27 -10.54
C SER A 67 -2.78 -4.62 -12.02
N LEU A 68 -2.42 -3.69 -12.91
CA LEU A 68 -2.57 -3.85 -14.37
C LEU A 68 -1.75 -5.01 -14.97
N VAL A 69 -0.73 -5.48 -14.24
CA VAL A 69 0.24 -6.50 -14.71
C VAL A 69 0.15 -7.75 -13.82
N PHE A 70 -1.04 -8.26 -13.54
CA PHE A 70 -1.32 -9.54 -12.83
C PHE A 70 -0.64 -9.80 -11.46
N ILE A 71 0.22 -8.90 -10.98
CA ILE A 71 0.88 -9.02 -9.69
C ILE A 71 -0.11 -8.54 -8.63
N PRO A 72 -0.50 -9.41 -7.67
CA PRO A 72 -1.35 -8.99 -6.57
C PRO A 72 -0.60 -7.99 -5.72
N GLY A 73 -1.18 -6.81 -5.55
CA GLY A 73 -0.76 -5.89 -4.50
C GLY A 73 -1.70 -6.05 -3.30
N TYR A 74 -1.23 -5.61 -2.14
CA TYR A 74 -2.07 -5.52 -0.95
C TYR A 74 -2.02 -4.10 -0.40
N VAL A 75 -3.12 -3.66 0.21
CA VAL A 75 -3.14 -2.45 1.04
C VAL A 75 -3.65 -2.86 2.40
N LEU A 76 -2.81 -2.76 3.42
CA LEU A 76 -3.22 -2.96 4.80
C LEU A 76 -3.62 -1.61 5.39
N ARG A 77 -4.89 -1.50 5.79
CA ARG A 77 -5.40 -0.38 6.59
C ARG A 77 -5.44 -0.83 8.04
N VAL A 78 -4.81 -0.07 8.91
CA VAL A 78 -4.81 -0.28 10.37
C VAL A 78 -5.37 0.99 11.00
N THR A 79 -6.50 0.86 11.68
CA THR A 79 -7.14 1.93 12.43
C THR A 79 -6.85 1.71 13.91
N THR A 80 -6.41 2.79 14.55
CA THR A 80 -6.22 2.93 15.99
C THR A 80 -7.09 4.08 16.48
N ASP A 81 -7.15 4.31 17.78
CA ASP A 81 -7.87 5.46 18.35
C ASP A 81 -7.26 6.80 17.93
N GLU A 82 -5.95 6.84 17.68
CA GLU A 82 -5.23 8.07 17.31
C GLU A 82 -5.30 8.34 15.80
N ALA A 83 -5.10 7.31 14.98
CA ALA A 83 -4.92 7.46 13.55
C ALA A 83 -5.26 6.21 12.73
N THR A 84 -5.50 6.43 11.44
CA THR A 84 -5.58 5.37 10.43
C THR A 84 -4.33 5.34 9.57
N TYR A 85 -3.62 4.23 9.63
CA TYR A 85 -2.42 3.94 8.86
C TYR A 85 -2.77 3.09 7.64
N HIS A 86 -2.17 3.43 6.50
CA HIS A 86 -2.30 2.69 5.26
C HIS A 86 -0.91 2.25 4.79
N PHE A 87 -0.74 0.96 4.54
CA PHE A 87 0.50 0.36 4.06
C PHE A 87 0.27 -0.27 2.69
N GLY A 88 0.98 0.22 1.67
CA GLY A 88 1.02 -0.36 0.33
C GLY A 88 2.05 -1.49 0.30
N LEU A 89 1.60 -2.70 0.07
CA LEU A 89 2.34 -3.93 0.25
C LEU A 89 2.49 -4.66 -1.09
N ASN A 90 3.67 -5.22 -1.32
CA ASN A 90 3.90 -6.11 -2.45
C ASN A 90 3.22 -7.46 -2.21
N GLY A 91 2.93 -8.17 -3.29
CA GLY A 91 2.42 -9.54 -3.22
C GLY A 91 3.37 -10.46 -2.46
N GLY A 92 2.82 -11.32 -1.60
CA GLY A 92 3.59 -12.30 -0.84
C GLY A 92 2.70 -13.33 -0.16
N ALA A 93 3.22 -14.53 0.08
CA ALA A 93 2.48 -15.61 0.78
C ALA A 93 2.11 -15.22 2.21
N PHE A 94 2.96 -14.44 2.88
CA PHE A 94 2.72 -13.93 4.24
C PHE A 94 1.36 -13.21 4.35
N TRP A 95 1.06 -12.30 3.42
CA TRP A 95 -0.20 -11.54 3.43
C TRP A 95 -1.44 -12.38 3.15
N LYS A 96 -1.29 -13.62 2.66
CA LYS A 96 -2.40 -14.57 2.45
C LYS A 96 -2.67 -15.44 3.68
N GLY A 97 -1.67 -15.63 4.55
CA GLY A 97 -1.78 -16.44 5.76
C GLY A 97 -2.46 -15.73 6.92
N GLU A 98 -2.45 -16.36 8.09
CA GLU A 98 -2.94 -15.73 9.32
C GLU A 98 -1.97 -14.62 9.77
N LEU A 99 -2.53 -13.47 10.17
CA LEU A 99 -1.77 -12.36 10.72
C LEU A 99 -1.89 -12.40 12.25
N PRO A 100 -0.90 -11.86 12.99
CA PRO A 100 -0.90 -11.87 14.46
C PRO A 100 -1.96 -10.96 15.10
N PHE A 101 -2.84 -10.35 14.30
CA PHE A 101 -3.95 -9.51 14.74
C PHE A 101 -5.19 -9.80 13.89
N PRO A 102 -6.41 -9.57 14.42
CA PRO A 102 -7.64 -9.76 13.68
C PRO A 102 -7.67 -8.89 12.43
N VAL A 103 -7.82 -9.50 11.25
CA VAL A 103 -7.82 -8.78 9.97
C VAL A 103 -9.00 -9.17 9.09
N THR A 104 -9.75 -8.16 8.65
CA THR A 104 -10.81 -8.35 7.67
C THR A 104 -10.23 -8.29 6.26
N ARG A 105 -10.53 -9.28 5.41
CA ARG A 105 -10.01 -9.34 4.04
C ARG A 105 -11.07 -8.83 3.05
N LYS A 106 -10.72 -7.85 2.23
CA LYS A 106 -11.61 -7.27 1.20
C LYS A 106 -10.93 -7.27 -0.17
N LYS A 107 -11.72 -7.34 -1.24
CA LYS A 107 -11.22 -7.12 -2.61
C LYS A 107 -11.28 -5.63 -2.91
N GLY A 108 -10.16 -5.07 -3.33
CA GLY A 108 -10.01 -3.66 -3.70
C GLY A 108 -9.78 -3.49 -5.19
N SER A 109 -10.22 -2.36 -5.75
CA SER A 109 -9.80 -1.92 -7.08
C SER A 109 -9.07 -0.58 -6.98
N LEU A 110 -7.88 -0.54 -7.58
CA LEU A 110 -7.23 0.70 -7.98
C LEU A 110 -7.68 0.98 -9.43
N GLY A 111 -8.78 1.69 -9.63
CA GLY A 111 -8.94 2.54 -10.84
C GLY A 111 -7.86 3.62 -10.98
N TYR A 112 -8.07 4.57 -11.89
CA TYR A 112 -7.13 5.67 -12.16
C TYR A 112 -7.78 7.02 -11.97
N SER A 113 -7.00 8.02 -11.53
CA SER A 113 -7.45 9.42 -11.60
C SER A 113 -7.60 9.85 -13.06
N LYS A 114 -8.72 10.51 -13.40
CA LYS A 114 -9.01 11.04 -14.75
C LYS A 114 -7.88 11.93 -15.27
N LEU A 115 -7.28 12.74 -14.39
CA LEU A 115 -6.12 13.58 -14.72
C LEU A 115 -4.93 12.74 -15.20
N SER A 116 -4.66 11.64 -14.50
CA SER A 116 -3.55 10.74 -14.83
C SER A 116 -3.76 10.03 -16.17
N ILE A 117 -5.03 9.75 -16.54
CA ILE A 117 -5.37 9.22 -17.87
C ILE A 117 -5.11 10.28 -18.94
N ALA A 118 -5.60 11.51 -18.75
CA ALA A 118 -5.43 12.60 -19.72
C ALA A 118 -3.94 12.87 -20.04
N VAL A 119 -3.08 12.94 -19.02
CA VAL A 119 -1.64 13.15 -19.20
C VAL A 119 -1.00 12.02 -20.02
N ARG A 120 -1.37 10.76 -19.77
CA ARG A 120 -0.85 9.61 -20.55
C ARG A 120 -1.29 9.66 -22.01
N VAL A 121 -2.54 10.04 -22.27
CA VAL A 121 -3.05 10.18 -23.64
C VAL A 121 -2.30 11.29 -24.39
N ILE A 122 -2.06 12.43 -23.75
CA ILE A 122 -1.28 13.53 -24.33
C ILE A 122 0.16 13.07 -24.62
N ALA A 123 0.81 12.41 -23.66
CA ALA A 123 2.18 11.92 -23.83
C ALA A 123 2.29 10.89 -24.96
N LEU A 124 1.33 9.96 -25.06
CA LEU A 124 1.25 9.00 -26.18
C LEU A 124 1.02 9.70 -27.51
N GLY A 125 0.10 10.66 -27.58
CA GLY A 125 -0.15 11.45 -28.79
C GLY A 125 1.09 12.21 -29.25
N TYR A 126 1.83 12.80 -28.31
CA TYR A 126 3.09 13.48 -28.60
C TYR A 126 4.17 12.52 -29.09
N LEU A 127 4.31 11.34 -28.48
CA LEU A 127 5.25 10.31 -28.93
C LEU A 127 4.96 9.85 -30.36
N VAL A 128 3.69 9.60 -30.69
CA VAL A 128 3.27 9.22 -32.05
C VAL A 128 3.58 10.35 -33.04
N TYR A 129 3.30 11.60 -32.67
CA TYR A 129 3.62 12.75 -33.51
C TYR A 129 5.13 12.89 -33.75
N ALA A 130 5.94 12.77 -32.70
CA ALA A 130 7.40 12.85 -32.81
C ALA A 130 7.98 11.72 -33.67
N LEU A 131 7.48 10.49 -33.52
CA LEU A 131 7.84 9.35 -34.37
C LEU A 131 7.48 9.59 -35.84
N TRP A 132 6.29 10.14 -36.11
CA TRP A 132 5.90 10.47 -37.47
C TRP A 132 6.81 11.56 -38.06
N GLN A 133 7.09 12.64 -37.33
CA GLN A 133 8.02 13.68 -37.79
C GLN A 133 9.43 13.15 -38.07
N TRP A 134 9.89 12.17 -37.30
CA TRP A 134 11.19 11.53 -37.53
C TRP A 134 11.19 10.63 -38.77
N LEU A 135 10.12 9.86 -39.00
CA LEU A 135 9.99 9.00 -40.18
C LEU A 135 9.67 9.76 -41.48
N ALA A 136 9.07 10.94 -41.38
CA ALA A 136 8.75 11.80 -42.51
C ALA A 136 9.90 12.75 -42.91
N ARG A 137 11.03 12.71 -42.18
CA ARG A 137 12.30 13.31 -42.56
C ARG A 137 13.16 12.29 -43.30
#